data_AF-W8F1R5-F1
#
_entry.id   AF-W8F1R5-F1
#
_cell.length_a   1.000
_cell.length_b   1.000
_cell.length_c   1.000
_cell.angle_alpha   90.00
_cell.angle_beta   90.00
_cell.angle_gamma   90.00
#
_symmetry.space_group_name_H-M   'P 1'
#
loop_
_entity.id
_entity.type
_entity.pdbx_description
1 polymer ?
#
loop_
_entity_poly.entity_id
_entity_poly.type
_entity_poly.pdbx_seq_one_letter_code
_entity_poly.pdbx_strand_id
1 'polypeptide(L)'
;MVIGREKDQFTVTYYESFDEGDEDFYDVSEFSVLDPEDTPYGITHEFDSVEKVLVFAVTTYGASADKFVAGGMIQEEYIKHLC
;
A
#
# COMPACT_ATOMS: atom_id res chain seq x y z
N MET A 1 -1.73 -0.09 0.32
CA MET A 1 -1.02 1.14 0.77
C MET A 1 0.47 0.96 0.57
N VAL A 2 1.15 1.95 -0.01
CA VAL A 2 2.59 1.93 -0.27
C VAL A 2 3.24 3.19 0.32
N ILE A 3 4.44 3.04 0.88
CA ILE A 3 5.28 4.14 1.32
C ILE A 3 6.46 4.26 0.36
N GLY A 4 6.62 5.42 -0.25
CA GLY A 4 7.70 5.74 -1.19
C GLY A 4 8.66 6.79 -0.64
N ARG A 5 9.81 6.93 -1.30
CA ARG A 5 10.73 8.05 -1.10
C ARG A 5 11.06 8.66 -2.45
N GLU A 6 10.80 9.95 -2.59
CA GLU A 6 11.18 10.75 -3.75
C GLU A 6 12.12 11.86 -3.32
N LYS A 7 13.39 11.78 -3.75
CA LYS A 7 14.46 12.72 -3.35
C LYS A 7 14.56 12.84 -1.82
N ASP A 8 14.02 13.93 -1.28
CA ASP A 8 14.05 14.32 0.14
C ASP A 8 12.66 14.29 0.80
N GLN A 9 11.65 13.77 0.10
CA GLN A 9 10.30 13.59 0.62
C GLN A 9 9.94 12.11 0.69
N PHE A 10 9.04 11.80 1.62
CA PHE A 10 8.39 10.51 1.74
C PHE A 10 6.93 10.63 1.32
N THR A 11 6.43 9.65 0.61
CA THR A 11 5.04 9.60 0.17
C THR A 11 4.36 8.40 0.79
N VAL A 12 3.06 8.53 1.06
CA VAL A 12 2.19 7.39 1.33
C VAL A 12 1.00 7.46 0.40
N THR A 13 0.76 6.38 -0.31
CA THR A 13 -0.36 6.24 -1.23
C THR A 13 -1.28 5.13 -0.73
N TYR A 14 -2.52 5.49 -0.43
CA TYR A 14 -3.59 4.55 -0.13
C TYR A 14 -4.38 4.30 -1.42
N TYR A 15 -4.54 3.04 -1.81
CA TYR A 15 -5.32 2.60 -2.95
C TYR A 15 -6.28 1.52 -2.48
N GLU A 16 -7.48 1.53 -3.05
CA GLU A 16 -8.47 0.49 -2.90
C GLU A 16 -8.45 -0.35 -4.17
N SER A 17 -8.40 -1.67 -4.01
CA SER A 17 -8.38 -2.60 -5.12
C SER A 17 -9.22 -3.82 -4.80
N PHE A 18 -9.67 -4.49 -5.86
CA PHE A 18 -10.41 -5.74 -5.77
C PHE A 18 -9.44 -6.91 -5.84
N ASP A 19 -9.54 -7.76 -4.82
CA ASP A 19 -9.13 -9.15 -4.92
C ASP A 19 -10.22 -9.87 -5.74
N GLU A 20 -9.92 -10.20 -6.99
CA GLU A 20 -10.88 -10.79 -7.94
C GLU A 20 -11.29 -12.23 -7.55
N GLY A 21 -10.76 -12.76 -6.45
CA GLY A 21 -11.13 -14.04 -5.86
C GLY A 21 -10.51 -15.24 -6.58
N ASP A 22 -9.48 -15.01 -7.38
CA ASP A 22 -8.65 -16.05 -7.96
C ASP A 22 -7.58 -16.47 -6.93
N GLU A 23 -7.75 -17.66 -6.38
CA GLU A 23 -6.85 -18.23 -5.37
C GLU A 23 -5.43 -18.48 -5.89
N ASP A 24 -5.19 -18.43 -7.21
CA ASP A 24 -3.86 -18.56 -7.83
C ASP A 24 -3.25 -17.18 -8.21
N PHE A 25 -4.00 -16.08 -8.00
CA PHE A 25 -3.57 -14.72 -8.37
C PHE A 25 -3.09 -13.91 -7.16
N TYR A 26 -1.77 -13.96 -6.92
CA TYR A 26 -1.14 -13.30 -5.77
C TYR A 26 -0.49 -11.95 -6.09
N ASP A 27 -0.55 -11.50 -7.34
CA ASP A 27 0.11 -10.26 -7.73
C ASP A 27 -0.72 -9.04 -7.35
N VAL A 28 -0.56 -8.62 -6.09
CA VAL A 28 -1.22 -7.45 -5.50
C VAL A 28 -1.00 -6.17 -6.32
N SER A 29 0.08 -6.08 -7.10
CA SER A 29 0.35 -4.90 -7.93
C SER A 29 -0.51 -4.82 -9.19
N GLU A 30 -1.05 -5.96 -9.62
CA GLU A 30 -1.93 -6.07 -10.79
C GLU A 30 -3.42 -6.10 -10.40
N PHE A 31 -3.74 -5.94 -9.11
CA PHE A 31 -5.14 -5.91 -8.67
C PHE A 31 -5.87 -4.73 -9.29
N SER A 32 -7.09 -4.99 -9.75
CA SER A 32 -7.98 -3.98 -10.31
C SER A 32 -8.27 -2.91 -9.26
N VAL A 33 -7.84 -1.67 -9.50
CA VAL A 33 -8.14 -0.54 -8.61
C VAL A 33 -9.63 -0.21 -8.66
N LEU A 34 -10.18 0.25 -7.54
CA LEU A 34 -11.62 0.54 -7.42
C LEU A 34 -12.05 1.73 -8.26
N ASP A 35 -11.16 2.70 -8.47
CA ASP A 35 -11.38 3.88 -9.31
C ASP A 35 -10.27 4.03 -10.36
N PRO A 36 -10.35 3.31 -11.48
CA PRO A 36 -9.34 3.34 -12.54
C PRO A 36 -9.44 4.58 -13.43
N GLU A 37 -10.42 5.46 -13.23
CA GLU A 37 -10.57 6.70 -14.00
C GLU A 37 -9.88 7.90 -13.31
N ASP A 38 -9.70 7.85 -11.98
CA ASP A 38 -8.98 8.88 -11.22
C ASP A 38 -7.46 8.64 -11.20
N THR A 39 -6.72 9.42 -11.99
CA THR A 39 -5.25 9.44 -11.98
C THR A 39 -4.70 10.72 -11.34
N PRO A 40 -3.76 10.62 -10.38
CA PRO A 40 -3.09 9.42 -9.87
C PRO A 40 -4.02 8.52 -9.02
N TYR A 41 -3.86 7.19 -9.19
CA TYR A 41 -4.66 6.20 -8.47
C TYR A 41 -4.43 6.29 -6.97
N GLY A 42 -5.53 6.41 -6.22
CA GLY A 42 -5.50 6.47 -4.77
C GLY A 42 -5.15 7.85 -4.19
N ILE A 43 -5.12 7.92 -2.86
CA ILE A 43 -4.88 9.16 -2.11
C ILE A 43 -3.41 9.19 -1.70
N THR A 44 -2.67 10.17 -2.21
CA THR A 44 -1.25 10.38 -1.89
C THR A 44 -1.05 11.53 -0.92
N HIS A 45 -0.25 11.30 0.12
CA HIS A 45 0.18 12.32 1.07
C HIS A 45 1.71 12.39 1.14
N GLU A 46 2.24 13.60 1.23
CA GLU A 46 3.68 13.87 1.29
C GLU A 46 4.13 14.27 2.69
N PHE A 47 5.33 13.82 3.07
CA PHE A 47 5.94 14.05 4.36
C PHE A 47 7.45 14.31 4.23
N ASP A 48 8.01 15.01 5.22
CA ASP A 48 9.43 15.32 5.34
C ASP A 48 10.21 14.27 6.17
N SER A 49 9.52 13.32 6.80
CA SER A 49 10.12 12.28 7.64
C SER A 49 9.32 10.98 7.57
N VAL A 50 10.04 9.85 7.50
CA VAL A 50 9.47 8.50 7.54
C VAL A 50 8.68 8.24 8.84
N GLU A 51 9.08 8.84 9.96
CA GLU A 51 8.40 8.68 11.25
C GLU A 51 6.98 9.24 11.18
N LYS A 52 6.81 10.40 10.54
CA LYS A 52 5.49 11.02 10.33
C LYS A 52 4.62 10.17 9.41
N VAL A 53 5.21 9.56 8.38
CA VAL A 53 4.49 8.65 7.48
C VAL A 53 3.95 7.45 8.25
N LEU A 54 4.80 6.81 9.06
CA LEU A 54 4.40 5.63 9.83
C LEU A 54 3.30 5.97 10.84
N VAL A 55 3.45 7.08 11.58
CA VAL A 55 2.42 7.55 12.50
C VAL A 55 1.11 7.79 11.74
N PHE A 56 1.14 8.51 10.63
CA PHE A 56 -0.04 8.81 9.83
C PHE A 56 -0.72 7.53 9.31
N ALA A 57 0.05 6.57 8.80
CA ALA A 57 -0.46 5.31 8.28
C ALA A 57 -1.19 4.49 9.38
N VAL A 58 -0.63 4.45 10.58
CA VAL A 58 -1.23 3.76 11.73
C VAL A 58 -2.47 4.50 12.23
N THR A 59 -2.41 5.82 12.41
CA THR A 59 -3.50 6.60 13.02
C THR A 59 -4.68 6.82 12.08
N THR A 60 -4.43 7.01 10.79
CA THR A 60 -5.45 7.37 9.80
C THR A 60 -6.08 6.14 9.16
N TYR A 61 -5.26 5.15 8.79
CA TYR A 61 -5.70 3.96 8.06
C TYR A 61 -5.72 2.68 8.92
N GLY A 62 -5.38 2.77 10.20
CA GLY A 62 -5.36 1.60 11.09
C GLY A 62 -4.31 0.56 10.71
N ALA A 63 -3.26 0.97 9.98
CA ALA A 63 -2.18 0.07 9.58
C ALA A 63 -1.44 -0.48 10.81
N SER A 64 -0.94 -1.72 10.72
CA SER A 64 -0.11 -2.31 11.77
C SER A 64 1.35 -1.94 11.56
N ALA A 65 1.96 -1.25 12.54
CA ALA A 65 3.37 -0.85 12.49
C ALA A 65 4.34 -2.03 12.28
N ASP A 66 3.97 -3.23 12.76
CA ASP A 66 4.80 -4.43 12.66
C ASP A 66 4.58 -5.23 11.37
N LYS A 67 3.69 -4.78 10.46
CA LYS A 67 3.35 -5.48 9.21
C LYS A 67 3.81 -4.74 7.95
N PHE A 68 4.64 -3.72 8.09
CA PHE A 68 5.28 -3.10 6.91
C PHE A 68 6.36 -4.03 6.36
N VAL A 69 6.22 -4.39 5.09
CA VAL A 69 7.19 -5.21 4.34
C VAL A 69 7.79 -4.43 3.19
N ALA A 70 8.94 -4.85 2.70
CA ALA A 70 9.52 -4.27 1.49
C ALA A 70 8.58 -4.53 0.29
N GLY A 71 8.52 -3.60 -0.68
CA GLY A 71 7.63 -3.72 -1.84
C GLY A 71 7.83 -5.02 -2.63
N GLY A 72 9.08 -5.52 -2.72
CA GLY A 72 9.36 -6.80 -3.37
C GLY A 72 8.89 -8.05 -2.60
N MET A 73 8.44 -7.91 -1.35
CA MET A 73 7.94 -8.99 -0.51
C MET A 73 6.40 -8.98 -0.39
N ILE A 74 5.71 -8.06 -1.09
CA ILE A 74 4.26 -7.89 -0.92
C ILE A 74 3.48 -9.15 -1.30
N GLN A 75 3.90 -9.84 -2.36
CA GLN A 75 3.28 -11.08 -2.83
C GLN A 75 3.47 -12.20 -1.80
N GLU A 76 4.69 -12.37 -1.28
CA GLU A 76 4.99 -13.36 -0.22
C GLU A 76 4.20 -13.09 1.07
N GLU A 77 4.00 -11.82 1.41
CA GLU A 77 3.22 -11.44 2.58
C GLU A 77 1.72 -11.69 2.35
N TYR A 78 1.19 -11.33 1.18
CA TYR A 78 -0.22 -11.50 0.83
C TYR A 78 -0.64 -12.98 0.87
N ILE A 79 0.19 -13.90 0.37
CA ILE A 79 -0.06 -15.35 0.42
C ILE A 79 -0.30 -15.84 1.86
N LYS A 80 0.37 -15.26 2.87
CA LYS A 80 0.17 -15.65 4.28
C LYS A 80 -1.21 -15.28 4.82
N HIS A 81 -1.92 -14.35 4.18
CA HIS A 81 -3.27 -13.93 4.57
C HIS A 81 -4.37 -14.73 3.86
N LEU A 82 -4.02 -15.58 2.88
CA LEU A 82 -4.96 -16.47 2.18
C LEU A 82 -5.16 -17.83 2.88
N CYS A 83 -4.45 -18.11 3.99
CA CYS A 83 -4.49 -19.36 4.74
C CYS A 83 -5.05 -19.21 6.17
#